data_AF-A0A2T7WFI5-F1
#
_entry.id   AF-A0A2T7WFI5-F1
#
_cell.length_a   1.000
_cell.length_b   1.000
_cell.length_c   1.000
_cell.angle_alpha   90.00
_cell.angle_beta   90.00
_cell.angle_gamma   90.00
#
_symmetry.space_group_name_H-M   'P 1'
#
loop_
_entity.id
_entity.type
_entity.pdbx_description
1 polymer ?
#
loop_
_entity_poly.entity_id
_entity_poly.type
_entity_poly.pdbx_seq_one_letter_code
_entity_poly.pdbx_strand_id
1 'polypeptide(L)'
;MGQTWVRVSGIVTTVAFGVLVVAGIGFLPTGGATSLIAATAIAIGFAGAGYGMLRLTRSSGIAVRATASARPDQEQAQRRGRRAVRVQSIVFLILGIGIFAILLLLGGEDDGDPRLVVGGVVLIVLGVSGLVVSARAERPRAQDLDVDVELRREPDSPVHVGGWQRVTRRDLASVLAIAAPGAGLAVFFAWQSVSLFFFTIHRLDGAGLLIAAVLIFVAAVGVSVTVVSRIAPEVWIDVDGQRVRSGSRIVAWDEIIAARLSGTAAFIGGTRTLILTLEGPKKTRFPLILRRRGRLMLTGREREAVLALIDGAAIDLPRAPEDPKGKFSRMLFPSHLDVTQARDLVARPPRSDEDLPVPLA
;
A
#
# COMPACT_ATOMS: atom_id res chain seq x y z
N MET A 1 23.60 -26.21 5.66
CA MET A 1 24.16 -25.34 6.73
C MET A 1 23.95 -23.83 6.52
N GLY A 2 23.63 -23.30 5.34
CA GLY A 2 23.54 -21.84 5.15
C GLY A 2 22.33 -21.11 5.76
N GLN A 3 21.16 -21.75 5.90
CA GLN A 3 19.92 -21.04 6.26
C GLN A 3 19.82 -20.67 7.74
N THR A 4 20.34 -21.52 8.64
CA THR A 4 20.42 -21.23 10.08
C THR A 4 21.35 -20.06 10.35
N TRP A 5 22.49 -20.00 9.66
CA TRP A 5 23.43 -18.89 9.73
C TRP A 5 22.85 -17.56 9.29
N VAL A 6 22.07 -17.52 8.19
CA VAL A 6 21.44 -16.26 7.73
C VAL A 6 20.38 -15.77 8.73
N ARG A 7 19.63 -16.67 9.37
CA ARG A 7 18.65 -16.29 10.41
C ARG A 7 19.32 -15.77 11.68
N VAL A 8 20.34 -16.48 12.16
CA VAL A 8 21.11 -16.05 13.34
C VAL A 8 21.78 -14.71 13.08
N SER A 9 22.40 -14.53 11.90
CA SER A 9 22.95 -13.25 11.44
C SER A 9 21.89 -12.14 11.47
N GLY A 10 20.71 -12.36 10.89
CA GLY A 10 19.65 -11.34 10.85
C GLY A 10 19.17 -10.92 12.24
N ILE A 11 18.96 -11.88 13.14
CA ILE A 11 18.55 -11.61 14.54
C ILE A 11 19.63 -10.83 15.27
N VAL A 12 20.89 -11.29 15.20
CA VAL A 12 22.03 -10.62 15.85
C VAL A 12 22.19 -9.20 15.36
N THR A 13 22.09 -8.96 14.04
CA THR A 13 22.14 -7.62 13.45
C THR A 13 21.00 -6.74 13.96
N THR A 14 19.75 -7.23 13.94
CA THR A 14 18.61 -6.44 14.43
C THR A 14 18.72 -6.10 15.91
N VAL A 15 19.16 -7.05 16.74
CA VAL A 15 19.33 -6.81 18.19
C VAL A 15 20.47 -5.85 18.47
N ALA A 16 21.64 -6.05 17.85
CA ALA A 16 22.81 -5.19 18.07
C ALA A 16 22.54 -3.73 17.68
N PHE A 17 21.91 -3.51 16.52
CA PHE A 17 21.54 -2.16 16.10
C PHE A 17 20.35 -1.59 16.89
N GLY A 18 19.45 -2.42 17.40
CA GLY A 18 18.42 -1.98 18.37
C GLY A 18 19.03 -1.45 19.67
N VAL A 19 20.04 -2.14 20.20
CA VAL A 19 20.80 -1.69 21.39
C VAL A 19 21.52 -0.36 21.10
N LEU A 20 22.08 -0.20 19.90
CA LEU A 20 22.71 1.05 19.46
C LEU A 20 21.72 2.23 19.43
N VAL A 21 20.48 2.01 18.99
CA VAL A 21 19.41 3.03 19.04
C VAL A 21 19.11 3.41 20.48
N VAL A 22 18.91 2.43 21.37
CA VAL A 22 18.60 2.68 22.78
C VAL A 22 19.72 3.43 23.48
N ALA A 23 20.98 3.04 23.22
CA ALA A 23 22.15 3.72 23.75
C ALA A 23 22.23 5.16 23.23
N GLY A 24 22.05 5.38 21.92
CA GLY A 24 22.06 6.73 21.34
C GLY A 24 20.97 7.64 21.93
N ILE A 25 19.79 7.10 22.27
CA ILE A 25 18.73 7.89 22.91
C ILE A 25 19.17 8.44 24.26
N GLY A 26 19.94 7.68 25.05
CA GLY A 26 20.45 8.13 26.35
C GLY A 26 21.46 9.29 26.26
N PHE A 27 22.13 9.46 25.13
CA PHE A 27 23.16 10.50 24.90
C PHE A 27 22.67 11.68 24.06
N LEU A 28 21.39 11.72 23.67
CA LEU A 28 20.79 12.89 23.01
C LEU A 28 20.77 14.16 23.89
N PRO A 29 20.51 14.09 25.21
CA PRO A 29 20.40 15.27 26.07
C PRO A 29 21.73 15.99 26.36
N THR A 30 22.87 15.36 26.14
CA THR A 30 24.19 15.90 26.56
C THR A 30 24.69 17.06 25.70
N GLY A 31 24.01 17.37 24.58
CA GLY A 31 24.33 18.51 23.72
C GLY A 31 25.70 18.42 23.02
N GLY A 32 26.02 19.43 22.21
CA GLY A 32 27.30 19.53 21.51
C GLY A 32 27.62 18.35 20.58
N ALA A 33 28.90 18.03 20.43
CA ALA A 33 29.36 16.93 19.55
C ALA A 33 28.80 15.56 19.95
N THR A 34 28.49 15.35 21.23
CA THR A 34 27.94 14.06 21.72
C THR A 34 26.54 13.80 21.20
N SER A 35 25.71 14.84 21.08
CA SER A 35 24.36 14.73 20.51
C SER A 35 24.38 14.40 19.01
N LEU A 36 25.37 14.91 18.27
CA LEU A 36 25.56 14.60 16.85
C LEU A 36 25.96 13.13 16.65
N ILE A 37 26.87 12.64 17.49
CA ILE A 37 27.31 11.23 17.50
C ILE A 37 26.13 10.32 17.88
N ALA A 38 25.33 10.70 18.87
CA ALA A 38 24.13 10.00 19.29
C ALA A 38 23.09 9.91 18.16
N ALA A 39 22.79 11.03 17.50
CA ALA A 39 21.87 11.07 16.37
C ALA A 39 22.35 10.21 15.19
N THR A 40 23.66 10.24 14.91
CA THR A 40 24.27 9.41 13.86
C THR A 40 24.20 7.92 14.22
N ALA A 41 24.46 7.57 15.48
CA ALA A 41 24.35 6.20 15.97
C ALA A 41 22.89 5.68 15.91
N ILE A 42 21.90 6.53 16.20
CA ILE A 42 20.48 6.19 16.05
C ILE A 42 20.13 5.95 14.58
N ALA A 43 20.58 6.82 13.67
CA ALA A 43 20.33 6.66 12.24
C ALA A 43 20.93 5.36 11.68
N ILE A 44 22.19 5.07 12.05
CA ILE A 44 22.88 3.81 11.73
C ILE A 44 22.14 2.62 12.35
N GLY A 45 21.66 2.77 13.58
CA GLY A 45 20.85 1.79 14.29
C GLY A 45 19.56 1.42 13.56
N PHE A 46 18.79 2.41 13.11
CA PHE A 46 17.58 2.15 12.33
C PHE A 46 17.88 1.52 10.97
N ALA A 47 18.91 1.98 10.26
CA ALA A 47 19.32 1.40 8.99
C ALA A 47 19.78 -0.06 9.14
N GLY A 48 20.59 -0.35 10.16
CA GLY A 48 21.07 -1.68 10.49
C GLY A 48 19.97 -2.63 10.96
N ALA A 49 19.04 -2.15 11.79
CA ALA A 49 17.87 -2.93 12.21
C ALA A 49 16.95 -3.26 11.03
N GLY A 50 16.72 -2.29 10.13
CA GLY A 50 15.98 -2.48 8.89
C GLY A 50 16.65 -3.48 7.95
N TYR A 51 17.98 -3.41 7.80
CA TYR A 51 18.76 -4.39 7.03
C TYR A 51 18.67 -5.80 7.63
N GLY A 52 18.77 -5.94 8.96
CA GLY A 52 18.59 -7.22 9.65
C GLY A 52 17.20 -7.82 9.42
N MET A 53 16.15 -6.99 9.50
CA MET A 53 14.78 -7.41 9.16
C MET A 53 14.64 -7.81 7.69
N LEU A 54 15.24 -7.08 6.76
CA LEU A 54 15.23 -7.41 5.34
C LEU A 54 15.93 -8.75 5.05
N ARG A 55 17.02 -9.07 5.77
CA ARG A 55 17.66 -10.39 5.68
C ARG A 55 16.78 -11.49 6.23
N LEU A 56 16.08 -11.25 7.33
CA LEU A 56 15.14 -12.21 7.91
C LEU A 56 13.97 -12.50 6.93
N THR A 57 13.44 -11.47 6.27
CA THR A 57 12.38 -11.63 5.26
C THR A 57 12.88 -12.26 3.97
N ARG A 58 14.11 -11.97 3.50
CA ARG A 58 14.69 -12.64 2.33
C ARG A 58 15.06 -14.10 2.58
N SER A 59 15.53 -14.44 3.78
CA SER A 59 15.90 -15.83 4.15
C SER A 59 14.71 -16.78 4.25
N SER A 60 13.50 -16.22 4.40
CA SER A 60 12.25 -16.97 4.34
C SER A 60 11.69 -17.11 2.92
N GLY A 61 12.23 -16.36 1.93
CA GLY A 61 11.72 -16.30 0.56
C GLY A 61 12.36 -17.26 -0.45
N ILE A 62 13.50 -17.90 -0.17
CA ILE A 62 14.21 -18.73 -1.16
C ILE A 62 13.68 -20.18 -1.23
N ALA A 63 12.88 -20.63 -0.26
CA ALA A 63 12.34 -22.00 -0.24
C ALA A 63 10.95 -22.16 -0.90
N VAL A 64 10.32 -21.08 -1.39
CA VAL A 64 8.98 -21.17 -2.00
C VAL A 64 9.11 -21.13 -3.53
N ARG A 65 9.89 -22.08 -4.08
CA ARG A 65 9.72 -22.53 -5.46
C ARG A 65 8.74 -23.70 -5.44
N ALA A 66 7.53 -23.42 -5.91
CA ALA A 66 6.61 -24.37 -6.56
C ALA A 66 6.57 -25.81 -6.03
N THR A 67 5.99 -26.03 -4.86
CA THR A 67 5.25 -27.27 -4.60
C THR A 67 3.84 -26.92 -4.11
N ALA A 68 2.87 -27.26 -4.95
CA ALA A 68 1.46 -26.89 -4.86
C ALA A 68 0.67 -27.59 -3.73
N SER A 69 1.29 -27.93 -2.59
CA SER A 69 0.62 -28.74 -1.54
C SER A 69 0.81 -28.27 -0.09
N ALA A 70 1.57 -27.22 0.21
CA ALA A 70 1.77 -26.78 1.60
C ALA A 70 0.72 -25.74 2.08
N ARG A 71 -0.55 -26.17 2.19
CA ARG A 71 -1.68 -25.42 2.79
C ARG A 71 -1.47 -24.94 4.26
N PRO A 72 -0.80 -25.66 5.18
CA PRO A 72 -0.75 -25.26 6.59
C PRO A 72 0.26 -24.13 6.91
N ASP A 73 1.31 -23.97 6.12
CA ASP A 73 2.38 -22.99 6.43
C ASP A 73 2.00 -21.54 6.09
N GLN A 74 1.08 -21.34 5.13
CA GLN A 74 0.68 -20.02 4.67
C GLN A 74 -0.22 -19.29 5.68
N GLU A 75 -1.15 -20.00 6.32
CA GLU A 75 -1.95 -19.42 7.40
C GLU A 75 -1.07 -19.01 8.59
N GLN A 76 -0.05 -19.82 8.91
CA GLN A 76 0.89 -19.49 9.98
C GLN A 76 1.71 -18.24 9.66
N ALA A 77 2.20 -18.10 8.42
CA ALA A 77 2.93 -16.91 7.99
C ALA A 77 2.09 -15.63 8.09
N GLN A 78 0.82 -15.68 7.65
CA GLN A 78 -0.10 -14.54 7.81
C GLN A 78 -0.36 -14.19 9.27
N ARG A 79 -0.58 -15.19 10.14
CA ARG A 79 -0.79 -14.97 11.58
C ARG A 79 0.45 -14.33 12.21
N ARG A 80 1.66 -14.72 11.80
CA ARG A 80 2.92 -14.11 12.26
C ARG A 80 3.06 -12.67 11.81
N GLY A 81 2.77 -12.36 10.54
CA GLY A 81 2.80 -10.99 10.02
C GLY A 81 1.84 -10.05 10.76
N ARG A 82 0.60 -10.50 11.01
CA ARG A 82 -0.39 -9.73 11.78
C ARG A 82 0.04 -9.51 13.23
N ARG A 83 0.57 -10.54 13.87
CA ARG A 83 1.14 -10.43 15.24
C ARG A 83 2.30 -9.44 15.27
N ALA A 84 3.19 -9.47 14.28
CA ALA A 84 4.32 -8.54 14.20
C ALA A 84 3.84 -7.08 14.07
N VAL A 85 2.89 -6.78 13.16
CA VAL A 85 2.33 -5.43 13.01
C VAL A 85 1.63 -4.96 14.29
N ARG A 86 0.85 -5.84 14.93
CA ARG A 86 0.18 -5.52 16.20
C ARG A 86 1.18 -5.24 17.32
N VAL A 87 2.20 -6.09 17.48
CA VAL A 87 3.25 -5.90 18.48
C VAL A 87 4.00 -4.59 18.23
N GLN A 88 4.40 -4.31 16.99
CA GLN A 88 5.06 -3.04 16.64
C GLN A 88 4.19 -1.82 16.95
N SER A 89 2.88 -1.91 16.68
CA SER A 89 1.93 -0.83 16.97
C SER A 89 1.77 -0.58 18.47
N ILE A 90 1.72 -1.66 19.27
CA ILE A 90 1.70 -1.57 20.74
C ILE A 90 3.01 -0.96 21.26
N VAL A 91 4.16 -1.35 20.70
CA VAL A 91 5.47 -0.79 21.09
C VAL A 91 5.51 0.71 20.84
N PHE A 92 5.07 1.20 19.67
CA PHE A 92 5.01 2.64 19.40
C PHE A 92 4.07 3.39 20.35
N LEU A 93 2.93 2.78 20.69
CA LEU A 93 1.97 3.37 21.62
C LEU A 93 2.55 3.49 23.04
N ILE A 94 3.19 2.42 23.54
CA ILE A 94 3.86 2.41 24.85
C ILE A 94 4.99 3.45 24.88
N LEU A 95 5.82 3.52 23.83
CA LEU A 95 6.94 4.47 23.77
C LEU A 95 6.43 5.91 23.75
N GLY A 96 5.40 6.19 22.97
CA GLY A 96 4.79 7.52 22.89
C GLY A 96 4.15 7.95 24.22
N ILE A 97 3.41 7.06 24.88
CA ILE A 97 2.84 7.31 26.22
C ILE A 97 3.95 7.49 27.26
N GLY A 98 5.01 6.68 27.19
CA GLY A 98 6.16 6.78 28.09
C GLY A 98 6.86 8.12 28.00
N ILE A 99 7.11 8.63 26.78
CA ILE A 99 7.65 9.98 26.57
C ILE A 99 6.73 11.03 27.19
N PHE A 100 5.41 10.91 27.00
CA PHE A 100 4.43 11.84 27.56
C PHE A 100 4.40 11.80 29.10
N ALA A 101 4.47 10.62 29.70
CA ALA A 101 4.53 10.44 31.15
C ALA A 101 5.83 11.00 31.75
N ILE A 102 6.97 10.80 31.09
CA ILE A 102 8.26 11.37 31.49
C ILE A 102 8.19 12.90 31.44
N LEU A 103 7.61 13.48 30.39
CA LEU A 103 7.42 14.93 30.30
C LEU A 103 6.49 15.47 31.39
N LEU A 104 5.43 14.76 31.75
CA LEU A 104 4.54 15.15 32.84
C LEU A 104 5.18 15.03 34.24
N LEU A 105 6.06 14.03 34.43
CA LEU A 105 6.69 13.76 35.72
C LEU A 105 7.97 14.59 35.96
N LEU A 106 8.73 14.87 34.90
CA LEU A 106 9.97 15.64 34.97
C LEU A 106 9.79 17.11 34.56
N GLY A 107 8.71 17.44 33.85
CA GLY A 107 8.36 18.82 33.46
C GLY A 107 7.73 19.58 34.63
N GLY A 108 8.50 19.79 35.69
CA GLY A 108 8.20 20.78 36.70
C GLY A 108 8.70 22.16 36.23
N GLU A 109 7.76 23.09 36.02
CA GLU A 109 7.90 24.54 35.79
C GLU A 109 8.79 25.08 34.65
N ASP A 110 9.79 24.35 34.16
CA ASP A 110 10.67 24.81 33.07
C ASP A 110 10.22 24.27 31.71
N ASP A 111 10.21 25.17 30.71
CA ASP A 111 9.81 24.98 29.32
C ASP A 111 10.15 23.59 28.76
N GLY A 112 9.18 22.68 28.80
CA GLY A 112 9.35 21.32 28.28
C GLY A 112 9.75 21.37 26.81
N ASP A 113 10.84 20.67 26.44
CA ASP A 113 11.35 20.67 25.06
C ASP A 113 10.22 20.25 24.11
N PRO A 114 9.72 21.18 23.25
CA PRO A 114 8.58 20.92 22.39
C PRO A 114 8.84 19.77 21.41
N ARG A 115 10.11 19.42 21.17
CA ARG A 115 10.51 18.30 20.32
C ARG A 115 10.10 16.96 20.92
N LEU A 116 10.20 16.80 22.25
CA LEU A 116 9.83 15.57 22.94
C LEU A 116 8.31 15.39 22.95
N VAL A 117 7.55 16.48 23.15
CA VAL A 117 6.07 16.47 23.08
C VAL A 117 5.62 16.01 21.69
N VAL A 118 6.16 16.63 20.63
CA VAL A 118 5.80 16.29 19.25
C VAL A 118 6.21 14.85 18.91
N GLY A 119 7.40 14.42 19.32
CA GLY A 119 7.87 13.04 19.13
C GLY A 119 6.94 12.00 19.78
N GLY A 120 6.51 12.26 21.03
CA GLY A 120 5.55 11.41 21.74
C GLY A 120 4.20 11.32 21.01
N VAL A 121 3.65 12.45 20.56
CA VAL A 121 2.39 12.49 19.80
C VAL A 121 2.48 11.70 18.49
N VAL A 122 3.57 11.87 17.72
CA VAL A 122 3.77 11.12 16.46
C VAL A 122 3.80 9.62 16.70
N LEU A 123 4.48 9.16 17.74
CA LEU A 123 4.54 7.74 18.11
C LEU A 123 3.19 7.18 18.53
N ILE A 124 2.40 7.93 19.30
CA ILE A 124 1.03 7.55 19.65
C ILE A 124 0.18 7.43 18.37
N VAL A 125 0.24 8.41 17.47
CA VAL A 125 -0.52 8.40 16.21
C VAL A 125 -0.12 7.19 15.34
N LEU A 126 1.17 6.88 15.23
CA LEU A 126 1.66 5.70 14.52
C LEU A 126 1.18 4.39 15.19
N GLY A 127 1.23 4.32 16.52
CA GLY A 127 0.73 3.18 17.28
C GLY A 127 -0.78 2.94 17.09
N VAL A 128 -1.59 3.99 17.23
CA VAL A 128 -3.05 3.93 17.05
C VAL A 128 -3.42 3.56 15.62
N SER A 129 -2.80 4.21 14.63
CA SER A 129 -3.07 3.93 13.21
C SER A 129 -2.70 2.49 12.83
N GLY A 130 -1.56 1.97 13.29
CA GLY A 130 -1.18 0.57 13.10
C GLY A 130 -2.15 -0.42 13.76
N LEU A 131 -2.64 -0.10 14.97
CA LEU A 131 -3.68 -0.87 15.66
C LEU A 131 -5.00 -0.88 14.86
N VAL A 132 -5.47 0.27 14.37
CA VAL A 132 -6.69 0.39 13.55
C VAL A 132 -6.56 -0.40 12.25
N VAL A 133 -5.41 -0.33 11.57
CA VAL A 133 -5.15 -1.11 10.36
C VAL A 133 -5.17 -2.61 10.66
N SER A 134 -4.54 -3.04 11.77
CA SER A 134 -4.53 -4.45 12.19
C SER A 134 -5.93 -4.96 12.53
N ALA A 135 -6.73 -4.17 13.25
CA ALA A 135 -8.09 -4.52 13.65
C ALA A 135 -9.03 -4.59 12.43
N ARG A 136 -8.86 -3.69 11.46
CA ARG A 136 -9.60 -3.76 10.18
C ARG A 136 -9.18 -4.95 9.32
N ALA A 137 -7.92 -5.38 9.41
CA ALA A 137 -7.44 -6.58 8.74
C ALA A 137 -7.94 -7.88 9.39
N GLU A 138 -8.36 -7.83 10.67
CA GLU A 138 -8.94 -8.96 11.41
C GLU A 138 -10.42 -9.23 11.16
N ARG A 139 -11.08 -8.43 10.31
CA ARG A 139 -12.39 -8.79 9.77
C ARG A 139 -12.29 -9.67 8.50
N PRO A 140 -11.93 -10.98 8.57
CA PRO A 140 -12.29 -11.87 7.46
C PRO A 140 -12.87 -13.22 7.90
N ARG A 141 -14.05 -13.56 7.35
CA ARG A 141 -14.39 -14.83 6.65
C ARG A 141 -15.90 -15.07 6.54
N ALA A 142 -16.70 -14.71 7.56
CA ALA A 142 -18.15 -14.94 7.50
C ALA A 142 -18.81 -14.16 6.35
N GLN A 143 -18.35 -12.92 6.11
CA GLN A 143 -18.90 -12.06 5.06
C GLN A 143 -18.41 -12.40 3.63
N ASP A 144 -17.32 -13.15 3.44
CA ASP A 144 -16.84 -13.50 2.10
C ASP A 144 -17.67 -14.64 1.47
N LEU A 145 -18.33 -15.47 2.29
CA LEU A 145 -19.28 -16.48 1.83
C LEU A 145 -20.67 -15.87 1.56
N ASP A 146 -21.14 -14.94 2.40
CA ASP A 146 -22.46 -14.32 2.24
C ASP A 146 -22.50 -13.21 1.17
N VAL A 147 -21.45 -12.37 1.02
CA VAL A 147 -21.45 -11.29 0.02
C VAL A 147 -21.36 -11.82 -1.41
N ASP A 148 -20.65 -12.93 -1.63
CA ASP A 148 -20.63 -13.64 -2.92
C ASP A 148 -22.03 -14.23 -3.26
N VAL A 149 -22.87 -14.49 -2.25
CA VAL A 149 -24.26 -14.97 -2.41
C VAL A 149 -25.24 -13.80 -2.58
N GLU A 150 -25.01 -12.69 -1.89
CA GLU A 150 -25.90 -11.51 -1.89
C GLU A 150 -25.72 -10.67 -3.17
N LEU A 151 -24.48 -10.46 -3.65
CA LEU A 151 -24.20 -9.90 -4.99
C LEU A 151 -24.69 -10.79 -6.14
N ARG A 152 -24.97 -12.06 -5.87
CA ARG A 152 -25.54 -13.02 -6.82
C ARG A 152 -27.07 -13.09 -6.74
N ARG A 153 -27.67 -12.50 -5.70
CA ARG A 153 -29.11 -12.50 -5.43
C ARG A 153 -29.81 -11.19 -5.76
N GLU A 154 -29.08 -10.12 -6.05
CA GLU A 154 -29.69 -8.86 -6.51
C GLU A 154 -30.33 -9.12 -7.89
N PRO A 155 -31.68 -9.21 -7.99
CA PRO A 155 -32.33 -9.66 -9.21
C PRO A 155 -32.27 -8.57 -10.27
N ASP A 156 -32.19 -9.02 -11.53
CA ASP A 156 -32.40 -8.26 -12.76
C ASP A 156 -33.59 -7.30 -12.63
N SER A 157 -33.31 -6.05 -12.26
CA SER A 157 -34.16 -4.96 -12.67
C SER A 157 -33.51 -4.40 -13.94
N PRO A 158 -34.09 -4.61 -15.13
CA PRO A 158 -33.59 -4.02 -16.36
C PRO A 158 -33.92 -2.52 -16.33
N VAL A 159 -33.15 -1.77 -15.56
CA VAL A 159 -33.22 -0.31 -15.56
C VAL A 159 -32.11 0.17 -16.48
N HIS A 160 -32.45 0.30 -17.75
CA HIS A 160 -31.76 1.19 -18.68
C HIS A 160 -31.78 2.60 -18.07
N VAL A 161 -30.75 2.92 -17.29
CA VAL A 161 -30.41 4.32 -16.99
C VAL A 161 -29.27 4.63 -17.93
N GLY A 162 -29.59 5.26 -19.04
CA GLY A 162 -28.58 5.70 -19.99
C GLY A 162 -27.59 6.65 -19.33
N GLY A 163 -26.36 6.64 -19.85
CA GLY A 163 -25.28 7.53 -19.43
C GLY A 163 -24.19 6.88 -18.57
N TRP A 164 -23.33 7.75 -18.03
CA TRP A 164 -22.06 7.35 -17.41
C TRP A 164 -22.23 6.57 -16.12
N GLN A 165 -21.83 5.30 -16.12
CA GLN A 165 -21.77 4.45 -14.94
C GLN A 165 -20.36 4.41 -14.36
N ARG A 166 -20.22 4.72 -13.06
CA ARG A 166 -18.93 4.61 -12.37
C ARG A 166 -18.65 3.16 -11.99
N VAL A 167 -17.52 2.63 -12.45
CA VAL A 167 -17.14 1.22 -12.23
C VAL A 167 -16.00 1.09 -11.22
N THR A 168 -15.00 1.97 -11.30
CA THR A 168 -13.93 1.99 -10.29
C THR A 168 -14.24 3.06 -9.26
N ARG A 169 -14.64 2.65 -8.06
CA ARG A 169 -14.85 3.57 -6.93
C ARG A 169 -13.52 3.90 -6.27
N ARG A 170 -13.29 5.19 -6.10
CA ARG A 170 -12.14 5.71 -5.37
C ARG A 170 -12.41 5.65 -3.88
N ASP A 171 -11.99 4.56 -3.23
CA ASP A 171 -12.06 4.48 -1.77
C ASP A 171 -10.97 5.37 -1.16
N LEU A 172 -11.39 6.54 -0.68
CA LEU A 172 -10.54 7.58 -0.11
C LEU A 172 -9.76 7.06 1.10
N ALA A 173 -10.34 6.18 1.91
CA ALA A 173 -9.67 5.54 3.04
C ALA A 173 -8.47 4.69 2.59
N SER A 174 -8.54 4.20 1.37
CA SER A 174 -7.57 3.28 0.80
C SER A 174 -6.50 3.97 -0.01
N VAL A 175 -6.90 5.04 -0.71
CA VAL A 175 -5.98 6.07 -1.20
C VAL A 175 -5.14 6.59 -0.03
N LEU A 176 -5.76 6.95 1.10
CA LEU A 176 -5.07 7.39 2.31
C LEU A 176 -4.18 6.29 2.91
N ALA A 177 -4.65 5.04 2.98
CA ALA A 177 -3.84 3.94 3.52
C ALA A 177 -2.60 3.63 2.65
N ILE A 178 -2.70 3.77 1.33
CA ILE A 178 -1.56 3.62 0.40
C ILE A 178 -0.65 4.85 0.45
N ALA A 179 -1.23 6.05 0.60
CA ALA A 179 -0.48 7.30 0.72
C ALA A 179 0.23 7.41 2.08
N ALA A 180 -0.28 6.77 3.14
CA ALA A 180 0.17 6.97 4.51
C ALA A 180 1.67 6.76 4.74
N PRO A 181 2.34 5.72 4.20
CA PRO A 181 3.79 5.57 4.34
C PRO A 181 4.56 6.69 3.63
N GLY A 182 4.12 7.08 2.42
CA GLY A 182 4.73 8.17 1.68
C GLY A 182 4.52 9.52 2.36
N ALA A 183 3.33 9.76 2.91
CA ALA A 183 3.02 10.93 3.72
C ALA A 183 3.84 10.93 5.01
N GLY A 184 4.00 9.79 5.69
CA GLY A 184 4.85 9.67 6.87
C GLY A 184 6.32 9.96 6.56
N LEU A 185 6.84 9.47 5.43
CA LEU A 185 8.19 9.77 4.97
C LEU A 185 8.34 11.26 4.60
N ALA A 186 7.35 11.84 3.91
CA ALA A 186 7.34 13.25 3.57
C ALA A 186 7.29 14.14 4.80
N VAL A 187 6.46 13.80 5.80
CA VAL A 187 6.39 14.46 7.11
C VAL A 187 7.70 14.30 7.87
N PHE A 188 8.34 13.13 7.81
CA PHE A 188 9.66 12.92 8.40
C PHE A 188 10.72 13.80 7.73
N PHE A 189 10.79 13.84 6.40
CA PHE A 189 11.74 14.68 5.69
C PHE A 189 11.47 16.17 5.91
N ALA A 190 10.21 16.57 5.85
CA ALA A 190 9.77 17.90 6.25
C ALA A 190 10.25 18.27 7.65
N TRP A 191 10.08 17.38 8.62
CA TRP A 191 10.55 17.57 9.98
C TRP A 191 12.08 17.70 10.06
N GLN A 192 12.82 16.85 9.35
CA GLN A 192 14.28 16.96 9.26
C GLN A 192 14.71 18.28 8.61
N SER A 193 14.02 18.71 7.54
CA SER A 193 14.26 19.99 6.88
C SER A 193 13.95 21.16 7.79
N VAL A 194 12.88 21.08 8.58
CA VAL A 194 12.50 22.07 9.60
C VAL A 194 13.57 22.14 10.70
N SER A 195 14.07 20.99 11.17
CA SER A 195 15.14 20.94 12.18
C SER A 195 16.47 21.49 11.65
N LEU A 196 16.77 21.27 10.37
CA LEU A 196 17.91 21.87 9.67
C LEU A 196 17.70 23.39 9.48
N PHE A 197 16.49 23.81 9.12
CA PHE A 197 16.10 25.22 8.96
C PHE A 197 16.13 25.96 10.31
N PHE A 198 15.82 25.29 11.41
CA PHE A 198 15.94 25.83 12.78
C PHE A 198 17.38 26.02 13.24
N PHE A 199 18.32 25.19 12.76
CA PHE A 199 19.74 25.47 12.95
C PHE A 199 20.13 26.81 12.29
N THR A 200 19.42 27.19 11.23
CA THR A 200 19.62 28.45 10.50
C THR A 200 18.79 29.62 11.05
N ILE A 201 17.66 29.37 11.73
CA ILE A 201 16.73 30.41 12.21
C ILE A 201 16.48 30.26 13.71
N HIS A 202 17.38 30.78 14.54
CA HIS A 202 17.24 30.88 16.01
C HIS A 202 16.23 31.97 16.46
N ARG A 203 15.22 32.34 15.66
CA ARG A 203 14.38 33.53 15.89
C ARG A 203 12.87 33.29 15.95
N LEU A 204 12.41 32.04 15.91
CA LEU A 204 10.97 31.75 15.95
C LEU A 204 10.56 31.21 17.32
N ASP A 205 9.65 31.93 17.98
CA ASP A 205 9.01 31.51 19.24
C ASP A 205 8.22 30.20 19.06
N GLY A 206 7.97 29.47 20.15
CA GLY A 206 7.36 28.13 20.14
C GLY A 206 6.04 28.01 19.36
N ALA A 207 5.22 29.07 19.35
CA ALA A 207 3.98 29.13 18.56
C ALA A 207 4.25 29.13 17.05
N GLY A 208 5.30 29.81 16.59
CA GLY A 208 5.72 29.81 15.19
C GLY A 208 6.17 28.43 14.70
N LEU A 209 6.80 27.65 15.59
CA LEU A 209 7.21 26.27 15.30
C LEU A 209 5.99 25.37 15.03
N LEU A 210 4.97 25.50 15.88
CA LEU A 210 3.74 24.71 15.79
C LEU A 210 2.99 25.00 14.49
N ILE A 211 2.86 26.29 14.14
CA ILE A 211 2.23 26.73 12.88
C ILE A 211 3.00 26.19 11.67
N ALA A 212 4.33 26.29 11.67
CA ALA A 212 5.16 25.78 10.57
C ALA A 212 5.03 24.25 10.41
N ALA A 213 5.06 23.49 11.51
CA ALA A 213 4.90 22.04 11.49
C ALA A 213 3.53 21.64 10.92
N VAL A 214 2.45 22.32 11.34
CA VAL A 214 1.09 22.08 10.83
C VAL A 214 1.00 22.40 9.34
N LEU A 215 1.53 23.53 8.89
CA LEU A 215 1.49 23.91 7.46
C LEU A 215 2.22 22.90 6.58
N ILE A 216 3.38 22.41 7.03
CA ILE A 216 4.13 21.44 6.25
C ILE A 216 3.46 20.07 6.26
N PHE A 217 2.87 19.66 7.39
CA PHE A 217 2.05 18.46 7.45
C PHE A 217 0.88 18.55 6.46
N VAL A 218 0.15 19.66 6.45
CA VAL A 218 -0.96 19.91 5.52
C VAL A 218 -0.48 19.87 4.06
N ALA A 219 0.66 20.51 3.75
CA ALA A 219 1.25 20.48 2.42
C ALA A 219 1.65 19.06 1.99
N ALA A 220 2.29 18.29 2.87
CA ALA A 220 2.70 16.91 2.60
C ALA A 220 1.49 16.00 2.36
N VAL A 221 0.42 16.15 3.16
CA VAL A 221 -0.84 15.42 2.96
C VAL A 221 -1.50 15.84 1.63
N GLY A 222 -1.57 17.15 1.35
CA GLY A 222 -2.13 17.69 0.11
C GLY A 222 -1.42 17.17 -1.14
N VAL A 223 -0.07 17.17 -1.15
CA VAL A 223 0.74 16.61 -2.24
C VAL A 223 0.50 15.10 -2.35
N SER A 224 0.49 14.36 -1.24
CA SER A 224 0.28 12.91 -1.25
C SER A 224 -1.10 12.53 -1.82
N VAL A 225 -2.16 13.21 -1.38
CA VAL A 225 -3.52 13.02 -1.89
C VAL A 225 -3.58 13.35 -3.38
N THR A 226 -2.92 14.42 -3.82
CA THR A 226 -2.86 14.84 -5.23
C THR A 226 -2.12 13.81 -6.09
N VAL A 227 -0.95 13.33 -5.66
CA VAL A 227 -0.17 12.33 -6.39
C VAL A 227 -0.96 11.03 -6.51
N VAL A 228 -1.52 10.52 -5.41
CA VAL A 228 -2.33 9.29 -5.46
C VAL A 228 -3.61 9.48 -6.28
N SER A 229 -4.19 10.68 -6.29
CA SER A 229 -5.33 11.00 -7.16
C SER A 229 -5.06 10.85 -8.65
N ARG A 230 -3.82 11.17 -9.05
CA ARG A 230 -3.39 11.09 -10.45
C ARG A 230 -3.01 9.66 -10.84
N ILE A 231 -2.57 8.85 -9.88
CA ILE A 231 -2.15 7.47 -10.13
C ILE A 231 -3.36 6.51 -10.20
N ALA A 232 -4.44 6.78 -9.47
CA ALA A 232 -5.64 5.95 -9.43
C ALA A 232 -6.89 6.74 -9.90
N PRO A 233 -7.03 7.02 -11.21
CA PRO A 233 -8.17 7.74 -11.76
C PRO A 233 -9.47 6.92 -11.63
N GLU A 234 -10.60 7.62 -11.48
CA GLU A 234 -11.92 6.99 -11.56
C GLU A 234 -12.23 6.57 -12.99
N VAL A 235 -12.79 5.37 -13.13
CA VAL A 235 -13.23 4.83 -14.42
C VAL A 235 -14.74 4.87 -14.50
N TRP A 236 -15.23 5.51 -15.56
CA TRP A 236 -16.65 5.61 -15.91
C TRP A 236 -16.86 4.96 -17.29
N ILE A 237 -17.93 4.20 -17.44
CA ILE A 237 -18.30 3.53 -18.69
C ILE A 237 -19.65 4.07 -19.14
N ASP A 238 -19.74 4.47 -20.41
CA ASP A 238 -20.98 4.81 -21.09
C ASP A 238 -21.29 3.69 -22.09
N VAL A 239 -22.30 2.88 -21.76
CA VAL A 239 -22.69 1.69 -22.53
C VAL A 239 -23.36 2.08 -23.84
N ASP A 240 -24.25 3.09 -23.80
CA ASP A 240 -24.99 3.53 -24.97
C ASP A 240 -24.09 4.27 -25.96
N GLY A 241 -23.19 5.11 -25.44
CA GLY A 241 -22.23 5.87 -26.24
C GLY A 241 -20.99 5.09 -26.67
N GLN A 242 -20.83 3.84 -26.23
CA GLN A 242 -19.64 3.00 -26.42
C GLN A 242 -18.32 3.73 -26.10
N ARG A 243 -18.31 4.41 -24.95
CA ARG A 243 -17.15 5.19 -24.48
C ARG A 243 -16.75 4.81 -23.07
N VAL A 244 -15.47 5.01 -22.78
CA VAL A 244 -14.91 4.87 -21.43
C VAL A 244 -14.17 6.14 -21.07
N ARG A 245 -14.27 6.55 -19.81
CA ARG A 245 -13.59 7.73 -19.27
C ARG A 245 -12.72 7.35 -18.10
N SER A 246 -11.48 7.81 -18.11
CA SER A 246 -10.52 7.71 -17.01
C SER A 246 -10.03 9.12 -16.67
N GLY A 247 -10.47 9.64 -15.53
CA GLY A 247 -10.26 11.05 -15.18
C GLY A 247 -10.85 12.00 -16.23
N SER A 248 -10.00 12.82 -16.88
CA SER A 248 -10.40 13.76 -17.93
C SER A 248 -10.35 13.19 -19.35
N ARG A 249 -9.86 11.96 -19.54
CA ARG A 249 -9.70 11.36 -20.86
C ARG A 249 -10.89 10.47 -21.20
N ILE A 250 -11.47 10.68 -22.38
CA ILE A 250 -12.56 9.86 -22.95
C ILE A 250 -12.01 9.14 -24.17
N VAL A 251 -12.30 7.86 -24.29
CA VAL A 251 -11.80 6.94 -25.33
C VAL A 251 -12.97 6.05 -25.78
N ALA A 252 -13.07 5.79 -27.07
CA ALA A 252 -14.08 4.86 -27.61
C ALA A 252 -13.68 3.40 -27.32
N TRP A 253 -14.64 2.48 -27.26
CA TRP A 253 -14.35 1.09 -26.88
C TRP A 253 -13.38 0.40 -27.84
N ASP A 254 -13.54 0.62 -29.14
CA ASP A 254 -12.70 0.09 -30.23
C ASP A 254 -11.24 0.57 -30.18
N GLU A 255 -10.97 1.71 -29.54
CA GLU A 255 -9.62 2.22 -29.33
C GLU A 255 -8.87 1.50 -28.19
N ILE A 256 -9.55 0.65 -27.42
CA ILE A 256 -8.94 -0.15 -26.35
C ILE A 256 -8.33 -1.40 -26.97
N ILE A 257 -7.00 -1.48 -26.94
CA ILE A 257 -6.23 -2.44 -27.74
C ILE A 257 -5.60 -3.55 -26.92
N ALA A 258 -5.45 -3.38 -25.60
CA ALA A 258 -4.79 -4.38 -24.76
C ALA A 258 -5.40 -4.43 -23.37
N ALA A 259 -5.28 -5.61 -22.76
CA ALA A 259 -5.68 -5.86 -21.39
C ALA A 259 -4.52 -6.49 -20.61
N ARG A 260 -4.25 -5.95 -19.42
CA ARG A 260 -3.16 -6.42 -18.56
C ARG A 260 -3.66 -6.74 -17.16
N LEU A 261 -3.35 -7.93 -16.67
CA LEU A 261 -3.64 -8.31 -15.29
C LEU A 261 -2.47 -7.97 -14.39
N SER A 262 -2.75 -7.25 -13.31
CA SER A 262 -1.82 -7.07 -12.20
C SER A 262 -2.46 -7.51 -10.90
N GLY A 263 -1.61 -7.96 -9.99
CA GLY A 263 -2.07 -8.52 -8.73
C GLY A 263 -1.07 -8.20 -7.63
N THR A 264 -1.57 -7.65 -6.55
CA THR A 264 -0.75 -7.32 -5.38
C THR A 264 -1.33 -7.93 -4.13
N ALA A 265 -0.45 -8.49 -3.30
CA ALA A 265 -0.78 -8.91 -1.95
C ALA A 265 0.02 -8.03 -0.98
N ALA A 266 -0.66 -7.51 0.04
CA ALA A 266 0.02 -6.68 1.05
C ALA A 266 1.11 -7.46 1.81
N PHE A 267 0.99 -8.79 1.86
CA PHE A 267 1.94 -9.71 2.49
C PHE A 267 2.03 -10.99 1.67
N ILE A 268 3.15 -11.72 1.78
CA ILE A 268 3.35 -13.01 1.13
C ILE A 268 2.24 -13.97 1.55
N GLY A 269 1.56 -14.57 0.57
CA GLY A 269 0.42 -15.47 0.78
C GLY A 269 -0.86 -14.77 1.27
N GLY A 270 -0.90 -13.44 1.36
CA GLY A 270 -2.07 -12.65 1.73
C GLY A 270 -3.17 -12.66 0.67
N THR A 271 -4.39 -12.26 1.04
CA THR A 271 -5.48 -12.06 0.07
C THR A 271 -5.06 -11.06 -1.00
N ARG A 272 -5.12 -11.49 -2.26
CA ARG A 272 -4.68 -10.68 -3.40
C ARG A 272 -5.73 -9.63 -3.78
N THR A 273 -5.23 -8.52 -4.26
CA THR A 273 -5.99 -7.50 -4.99
C THR A 273 -5.72 -7.72 -6.46
N LEU A 274 -6.76 -7.94 -7.26
CA LEU A 274 -6.68 -8.14 -8.70
C LEU A 274 -7.16 -6.90 -9.42
N ILE A 275 -6.31 -6.39 -10.31
CA ILE A 275 -6.57 -5.18 -11.09
C ILE A 275 -6.39 -5.54 -12.57
N LEU A 276 -7.47 -5.43 -13.33
CA LEU A 276 -7.44 -5.49 -14.78
C LEU A 276 -7.21 -4.08 -15.30
N THR A 277 -6.09 -3.84 -15.98
CA THR A 277 -5.81 -2.54 -16.61
C THR A 277 -6.07 -2.67 -18.10
N LEU A 278 -7.06 -1.94 -18.60
CA LEU A 278 -7.26 -1.80 -20.05
C LEU A 278 -6.38 -0.66 -20.56
N GLU A 279 -5.76 -0.85 -21.72
CA GLU A 279 -4.87 0.13 -22.34
C GLU A 279 -5.46 0.62 -23.66
N GLY A 280 -5.48 1.94 -23.81
CA GLY A 280 -5.95 2.63 -25.02
C GLY A 280 -4.90 3.61 -25.58
N PRO A 281 -5.30 4.49 -26.49
CA PRO A 281 -4.39 5.37 -27.21
C PRO A 281 -3.69 6.35 -26.27
N LYS A 282 -2.51 6.84 -26.69
CA LYS A 282 -1.69 7.81 -25.94
C LYS A 282 -1.36 7.35 -24.50
N LYS A 283 -1.14 6.05 -24.32
CA LYS A 283 -0.83 5.40 -23.04
C LYS A 283 -1.93 5.62 -21.99
N THR A 284 -3.18 5.76 -22.41
CA THR A 284 -4.31 5.91 -21.49
C THR A 284 -4.60 4.56 -20.85
N ARG A 285 -4.80 4.56 -19.53
CA ARG A 285 -5.03 3.35 -18.74
C ARG A 285 -6.34 3.45 -17.98
N PHE A 286 -7.09 2.35 -18.00
CA PHE A 286 -8.36 2.19 -17.31
C PHE A 286 -8.21 1.06 -16.28
N PRO A 287 -7.78 1.37 -15.04
CA PRO A 287 -7.65 0.38 -13.99
C PRO A 287 -9.04 -0.02 -13.46
N LEU A 288 -9.37 -1.29 -13.61
CA LEU A 288 -10.59 -1.93 -13.13
C LEU A 288 -10.22 -2.86 -11.98
N ILE A 289 -10.69 -2.55 -10.77
CA ILE A 289 -10.41 -3.39 -9.61
C ILE A 289 -11.45 -4.52 -9.60
N LEU A 290 -11.03 -5.75 -9.87
CA LEU A 290 -11.92 -6.91 -9.90
C LEU A 290 -12.12 -7.48 -8.49
N ARG A 291 -11.00 -7.64 -7.77
CA ARG A 291 -11.00 -8.04 -6.36
C ARG A 291 -10.09 -7.15 -5.55
N ARG A 292 -10.48 -6.88 -4.31
CA ARG A 292 -9.68 -6.12 -3.36
C ARG A 292 -9.59 -6.86 -2.05
N ARG A 293 -8.37 -7.30 -1.71
CA ARG A 293 -8.12 -8.18 -0.55
C ARG A 293 -9.12 -9.35 -0.51
N GLY A 294 -9.30 -10.01 -1.66
CA GLY A 294 -10.23 -11.13 -1.81
C GLY A 294 -11.69 -10.78 -2.08
N ARG A 295 -12.16 -9.56 -1.80
CA ARG A 295 -13.57 -9.17 -2.00
C ARG A 295 -13.85 -8.71 -3.43
N LEU A 296 -14.97 -9.11 -4.01
CA LEU A 296 -15.44 -8.56 -5.30
C LEU A 296 -15.75 -7.07 -5.13
N MET A 297 -15.28 -6.25 -6.07
CA MET A 297 -15.50 -4.80 -6.02
C MET A 297 -16.57 -4.32 -7.00
N LEU A 298 -16.83 -5.08 -8.06
CA LEU A 298 -17.83 -4.76 -9.06
C LEU A 298 -19.20 -5.33 -8.66
N THR A 299 -20.22 -4.46 -8.63
CA THR A 299 -21.62 -4.91 -8.55
C THR A 299 -22.02 -5.68 -9.82
N GLY A 300 -23.17 -6.37 -9.82
CA GLY A 300 -23.66 -7.08 -11.02
C GLY A 300 -23.74 -6.16 -12.23
N ARG A 301 -24.38 -4.99 -12.05
CA ARG A 301 -24.51 -3.95 -13.08
C ARG A 301 -23.16 -3.37 -13.52
N GLU A 302 -22.24 -3.11 -12.58
CA GLU A 302 -20.89 -2.61 -12.94
C GLU A 302 -20.11 -3.66 -13.73
N ARG A 303 -20.29 -4.94 -13.41
CA ARG A 303 -19.67 -6.06 -14.11
C ARG A 303 -20.21 -6.21 -15.54
N GLU A 304 -21.52 -6.11 -15.73
CA GLU A 304 -22.14 -6.15 -17.06
C GLU A 304 -21.65 -5.02 -17.97
N ALA A 305 -21.55 -3.79 -17.44
CA ALA A 305 -21.00 -2.66 -18.18
C ALA A 305 -19.53 -2.90 -18.59
N VAL A 306 -18.73 -3.53 -17.72
CA VAL A 306 -17.34 -3.91 -18.06
C VAL A 306 -17.29 -5.04 -19.08
N LEU A 307 -18.19 -6.03 -19.00
CA LEU A 307 -18.26 -7.10 -19.98
C LEU A 307 -18.62 -6.55 -21.36
N ALA A 308 -19.62 -5.67 -21.45
CA ALA A 308 -19.99 -4.99 -22.69
C ALA A 308 -18.82 -4.17 -23.26
N LEU A 309 -18.08 -3.46 -22.39
CA LEU A 309 -16.87 -2.73 -22.77
C LEU A 309 -15.80 -3.67 -23.37
N ILE A 310 -15.53 -4.81 -22.73
CA ILE A 310 -14.54 -5.79 -23.20
C ILE A 310 -14.96 -6.39 -24.54
N ASP A 311 -16.25 -6.70 -24.70
CA ASP A 311 -16.78 -7.28 -25.93
C ASP A 311 -16.72 -6.32 -27.12
N GLY A 312 -16.88 -5.03 -26.87
CA GLY A 312 -16.76 -3.98 -27.88
C GLY A 312 -15.34 -3.47 -28.11
N ALA A 313 -14.36 -3.96 -27.36
CA ALA A 313 -12.98 -3.51 -27.45
C ALA A 313 -12.13 -4.32 -28.44
N ALA A 314 -11.11 -3.70 -29.03
CA ALA A 314 -10.17 -4.33 -29.93
C ALA A 314 -8.99 -5.00 -29.19
N ILE A 315 -9.27 -5.68 -28.07
CA ILE A 315 -8.24 -6.26 -27.19
C ILE A 315 -7.55 -7.43 -27.89
N ASP A 316 -6.24 -7.29 -28.12
CA ASP A 316 -5.36 -8.36 -28.58
C ASP A 316 -4.07 -8.38 -27.73
N LEU A 317 -3.33 -9.48 -27.80
CA LEU A 317 -2.00 -9.56 -27.23
C LEU A 317 -1.08 -8.56 -27.91
N PRO A 318 -0.35 -7.72 -27.15
CA PRO A 318 0.62 -6.81 -27.73
C PRO A 318 1.66 -7.56 -28.56
N ARG A 319 2.11 -6.92 -29.63
CA ARG A 319 3.15 -7.45 -30.53
C ARG A 319 4.37 -6.55 -30.44
N ALA A 320 5.54 -7.16 -30.29
CA ALA A 320 6.79 -6.44 -30.31
C ALA A 320 7.19 -6.13 -31.76
N PRO A 321 7.88 -5.01 -32.06
CA PRO A 321 8.36 -4.71 -33.40
C PRO A 321 9.19 -5.83 -34.02
N GLU A 322 9.92 -6.57 -33.17
CA GLU A 322 10.79 -7.69 -33.56
C GLU A 322 10.03 -8.99 -33.82
N ASP A 323 8.74 -9.06 -33.44
CA ASP A 323 7.86 -10.22 -33.62
C ASP A 323 6.48 -9.81 -34.19
N PRO A 324 6.41 -9.40 -35.47
CA PRO A 324 5.17 -8.95 -36.10
C PRO A 324 4.12 -10.06 -36.23
N LYS A 325 4.56 -11.33 -36.21
CA LYS A 325 3.69 -12.51 -36.26
C LYS A 325 3.13 -12.89 -34.88
N GLY A 326 3.61 -12.25 -33.79
CA GLY A 326 3.15 -12.49 -32.42
C GLY A 326 3.45 -13.90 -31.89
N LYS A 327 4.42 -14.62 -32.47
CA LYS A 327 4.76 -16.00 -32.08
C LYS A 327 5.26 -16.07 -30.63
N PHE A 328 5.91 -15.01 -30.18
CA PHE A 328 6.49 -14.82 -28.87
C PHE A 328 5.74 -13.78 -28.03
N SER A 329 4.62 -13.22 -28.50
CA SER A 329 3.82 -12.24 -27.77
C SER A 329 3.49 -12.69 -26.34
N ARG A 330 3.12 -13.96 -26.14
CA ARG A 330 2.83 -14.48 -24.78
C ARG A 330 4.07 -14.53 -23.88
N MET A 331 5.26 -14.72 -24.45
CA MET A 331 6.52 -14.74 -23.69
C MET A 331 7.01 -13.33 -23.37
N LEU A 332 6.84 -12.39 -24.31
CA LEU A 332 7.24 -10.98 -24.15
C LEU A 332 6.25 -10.19 -23.28
N PHE A 333 4.97 -10.56 -23.32
CA PHE A 333 3.89 -9.89 -22.61
C PHE A 333 3.12 -10.88 -21.70
N PRO A 334 3.79 -11.52 -20.73
CA PRO A 334 3.24 -12.66 -19.99
C PRO A 334 2.03 -12.29 -19.13
N SER A 335 1.90 -11.04 -18.72
CA SER A 335 0.77 -10.53 -17.92
C SER A 335 -0.43 -10.02 -18.74
N HIS A 336 -0.34 -10.06 -20.07
CA HIS A 336 -1.40 -9.56 -20.96
C HIS A 336 -2.40 -10.66 -21.30
N LEU A 337 -3.65 -10.24 -21.41
CA LEU A 337 -4.80 -11.09 -21.69
C LEU A 337 -5.28 -10.82 -23.12
N ASP A 338 -5.76 -11.87 -23.77
CA ASP A 338 -6.63 -11.72 -24.93
C ASP A 338 -8.07 -11.36 -24.47
N VAL A 339 -8.94 -11.03 -25.44
CA VAL A 339 -10.32 -10.61 -25.14
C VAL A 339 -11.12 -11.67 -24.39
N THR A 340 -10.96 -12.96 -24.72
CA THR A 340 -11.69 -14.05 -24.08
C THR A 340 -11.23 -14.25 -22.64
N GLN A 341 -9.92 -14.25 -22.39
CA GLN A 341 -9.37 -14.31 -21.04
C GLN A 341 -9.79 -13.10 -20.19
N ALA A 342 -9.79 -11.89 -20.77
CA ALA A 342 -10.24 -10.68 -20.08
C ALA A 342 -11.72 -10.77 -19.70
N ARG A 343 -12.57 -11.22 -20.64
CA ARG A 343 -14.00 -11.46 -20.41
C ARG A 343 -14.24 -12.47 -19.29
N ASP A 344 -13.59 -13.62 -19.35
CA ASP A 344 -13.72 -14.67 -18.33
C ASP A 344 -13.27 -14.19 -16.95
N LEU A 345 -12.18 -13.43 -16.90
CA LEU A 345 -11.65 -12.86 -15.67
C LEU A 345 -12.62 -11.87 -15.03
N VAL A 346 -13.32 -11.06 -15.82
CA VAL A 346 -14.34 -10.12 -15.32
C VAL A 346 -15.60 -10.85 -14.89
N ALA A 347 -16.04 -11.85 -15.67
CA ALA A 347 -17.22 -12.65 -15.36
C ALA A 347 -17.03 -13.43 -14.04
N ARG A 348 -15.84 -14.00 -13.83
CA ARG A 348 -15.50 -14.78 -12.64
C ARG A 348 -14.07 -14.48 -12.16
N PRO A 349 -13.88 -13.39 -11.42
CA PRO A 349 -12.57 -13.03 -10.88
C PRO A 349 -12.06 -14.12 -9.94
N PRO A 350 -10.90 -14.76 -10.22
CA PRO A 350 -10.46 -15.91 -9.46
C PRO A 350 -10.08 -15.53 -8.02
N ARG A 351 -10.42 -16.37 -7.05
CA ARG A 351 -10.13 -16.18 -5.63
C ARG A 351 -8.64 -16.25 -5.33
N SER A 352 -8.21 -15.85 -4.13
CA SER A 352 -6.77 -15.77 -3.82
C SER A 352 -6.06 -17.14 -3.86
N ASP A 353 -6.82 -18.21 -3.69
CA ASP A 353 -6.42 -19.62 -3.71
C ASP A 353 -6.60 -20.29 -5.09
N GLU A 354 -7.15 -19.57 -6.07
CA GLU A 354 -7.34 -20.07 -7.44
C GLU A 354 -6.22 -19.58 -8.35
N ASP A 355 -5.84 -20.44 -9.30
CA ASP A 355 -4.84 -20.10 -10.31
C ASP A 355 -5.32 -18.96 -11.21
N LEU A 356 -4.35 -18.19 -11.69
CA LEU A 356 -4.61 -17.09 -12.62
C LEU A 356 -4.37 -17.56 -14.06
N PRO A 357 -5.12 -17.02 -15.03
CA PRO A 357 -4.91 -17.35 -16.44
C PRO A 357 -3.54 -16.91 -16.95
N VAL A 358 -2.90 -15.95 -16.26
CA VAL A 358 -1.58 -15.41 -16.56
C VAL A 358 -0.79 -15.14 -15.28
N PRO A 359 0.56 -15.18 -15.33
CA PRO A 359 1.38 -14.69 -14.23
C PRO A 359 1.15 -13.19 -13.98
N LEU A 360 1.25 -12.78 -12.72
CA LEU A 360 1.08 -11.39 -12.32
C LEU A 360 2.32 -10.56 -12.68
N ALA A 361 2.07 -9.34 -13.19
CA ALA A 361 3.09 -8.32 -13.40
C ALA A 361 3.62 -7.73 -12.09
#